data_AF-A0A5C7FHG8-F1
#
_entry.id   AF-A0A5C7FHG8-F1
#
_cell.length_a   1.000
_cell.length_b   1.000
_cell.length_c   1.000
_cell.angle_alpha   90.00
_cell.angle_beta   90.00
_cell.angle_gamma   90.00
#
_symmetry.space_group_name_H-M   'P 1'
#
loop_
_entity.id
_entity.type
_entity.pdbx_description
1 polymer ?
#
loop_
_entity_poly.entity_id
_entity_poly.type
_entity_poly.pdbx_seq_one_letter_code
_entity_poly.pdbx_strand_id
1 'polypeptide(L)' 'MKYDGSYHELREAAVSVLHRLSEILNINTVYIAENDKEQVKVVHAYNHKYTLVESGYQVSYEDSY' A
#
# COMPACT_ATOMS: atom_id res chain seq x y z
N MET A 1 20.74 -9.80 14.79
CA MET A 1 19.58 -10.53 14.25
C MET A 1 19.59 -10.38 12.74
N LYS A 2 19.68 -11.49 11.97
CA LYS A 2 19.64 -11.49 10.50
C LYS A 2 18.22 -11.89 10.09
N TYR A 3 17.36 -10.91 9.80
CA TYR A 3 15.97 -11.12 9.37
C TYR A 3 15.57 -10.17 8.23
N ASP A 4 16.53 -9.78 7.38
CA ASP A 4 16.32 -8.65 6.47
C ASP A 4 15.95 -9.07 5.03
N GLY A 5 16.63 -10.10 4.48
CA GLY A 5 16.43 -10.50 3.08
C GLY A 5 15.04 -11.08 2.78
N SER A 6 14.57 -12.01 3.62
CA SER A 6 13.29 -12.70 3.38
C SER A 6 12.06 -11.79 3.54
N TYR A 7 12.13 -10.79 4.41
CA TYR A 7 11.01 -9.86 4.63
C TYR A 7 10.87 -8.87 3.46
N HIS A 8 12.00 -8.36 2.95
CA HIS A 8 12.02 -7.51 1.78
C HIS A 8 11.49 -8.24 0.54
N GLU A 9 11.96 -9.46 0.29
CA GLU A 9 11.48 -10.29 -0.83
C GLU A 9 9.98 -10.57 -0.76
N LEU A 10 9.45 -10.86 0.44
CA LEU A 10 8.01 -11.08 0.64
C LEU A 10 7.20 -9.80 0.36
N ARG A 11 7.71 -8.64 0.79
CA ARG A 11 7.09 -7.33 0.56
C ARG A 11 7.05 -7.01 -0.94
N GLU A 12 8.14 -7.22 -1.66
CA GLU A 12 8.19 -7.04 -3.11
C GLU A 12 7.22 -7.98 -3.85
N ALA A 13 7.14 -9.24 -3.42
CA ALA A 13 6.18 -10.19 -3.97
C ALA A 13 4.72 -9.74 -3.78
N ALA A 14 4.38 -9.24 -2.59
CA ALA A 14 3.04 -8.71 -2.29
C ALA A 14 2.70 -7.48 -3.16
N VAL A 15 3.65 -6.56 -3.34
CA VAL A 15 3.49 -5.39 -4.22
C VAL A 15 3.27 -5.84 -5.67
N SER A 16 4.02 -6.82 -6.16
CA SER A 16 3.85 -7.36 -7.52
C SER A 16 2.46 -7.96 -7.75
N VAL A 17 1.91 -8.68 -6.76
CA VAL A 17 0.56 -9.24 -6.83
C VAL A 17 -0.50 -8.13 -6.90
N LEU A 18 -0.38 -7.11 -6.05
CA LEU A 18 -1.31 -5.96 -6.04
C LEU A 18 -1.28 -5.18 -7.35
N HIS A 19 -0.09 -5.02 -7.93
CA HIS A 19 0.07 -4.39 -9.23
C HIS A 19 -0.68 -5.19 -10.32
N ARG A 20 -0.50 -6.51 -10.39
CA ARG A 20 -1.24 -7.36 -11.35
C ARG A 20 -2.75 -7.32 -11.14
N LEU A 21 -3.20 -7.28 -9.88
CA LEU A 21 -4.63 -7.13 -9.58
C LEU A 21 -5.19 -5.80 -10.10
N SER A 22 -4.44 -4.71 -9.99
CA SER A 22 -4.85 -3.40 -10.50
C SER A 22 -5.08 -3.43 -12.02
N GLU A 23 -4.23 -4.14 -12.75
CA GLU A 23 -4.34 -4.30 -14.21
C GLU A 23 -5.58 -5.15 -14.58
N ILE A 24 -5.77 -6.29 -13.91
CA ILE A 24 -6.90 -7.21 -14.17
C ILE A 24 -8.24 -6.52 -13.91
N LEU A 25 -8.32 -5.75 -12.82
CA LEU A 25 -9.55 -5.08 -12.40
C LEU A 25 -9.72 -3.69 -13.02
N ASN A 26 -8.74 -3.22 -13.80
CA ASN A 26 -8.69 -1.87 -14.37
C ASN A 26 -8.95 -0.76 -13.31
N ILE A 27 -8.32 -0.92 -12.15
CA ILE A 27 -8.42 0.03 -11.03
C ILE A 27 -7.26 1.00 -11.11
N ASN A 28 -7.53 2.31 -10.95
CA ASN A 28 -6.47 3.32 -10.98
C ASN A 28 -5.51 3.22 -9.80
N THR A 29 -6.02 3.03 -8.59
CA THR A 29 -5.21 3.09 -7.36
C THR A 29 -5.40 1.87 -6.49
N VAL A 30 -4.31 1.22 -6.12
CA VAL A 30 -4.25 0.15 -5.12
C VAL A 30 -3.21 0.54 -4.09
N TYR A 31 -3.54 0.47 -2.80
CA TYR A 31 -2.62 0.84 -1.74
C TYR A 31 -2.72 -0.10 -0.55
N ILE A 32 -1.63 -0.20 0.19
CA ILE A 32 -1.55 -0.90 1.48
C ILE A 32 -1.53 0.18 2.55
N ALA A 33 -2.45 0.08 3.49
CA ALA A 33 -2.49 0.94 4.67
C ALA A 33 -2.28 0.12 5.94
N GLU A 34 -1.48 0.65 6.85
CA GLU A 34 -1.38 0.19 8.23
C GLU A 34 -2.35 1.01 9.08
N ASN A 35 -3.06 0.33 9.97
CA ASN A 35 -4.03 0.94 10.85
C ASN A 35 -3.77 0.42 12.27
N ASP A 36 -3.42 1.33 13.18
CA ASP A 36 -3.12 1.03 14.59
C ASP A 36 -4.26 1.46 15.54
N LYS A 37 -5.44 1.80 14.98
CA LYS A 37 -6.64 2.35 15.63
C LYS A 37 -6.54 3.80 16.11
N GLU A 38 -5.38 4.44 15.97
CA GLU A 38 -5.22 5.89 16.18
C GLU A 38 -5.04 6.61 14.84
N GLN A 39 -4.33 5.98 13.92
CA GLN A 39 -3.93 6.54 12.64
C GLN A 39 -3.96 5.47 11.55
N VAL A 40 -4.29 5.93 10.33
CA VAL A 40 -4.12 5.16 9.11
C VAL A 40 -2.97 5.74 8.33
N LYS A 41 -1.98 4.90 8.02
CA LYS A 41 -0.81 5.27 7.23
C LYS A 41 -0.76 4.46 5.96
N VAL A 42 -0.74 5.12 4.82
CA VAL A 42 -0.50 4.48 3.53
C VAL A 42 0.99 4.13 3.44
N VAL A 43 1.33 2.85 3.55
CA VAL A 43 2.72 2.39 3.49
C VAL A 43 3.19 2.15 2.06
N HIS A 44 2.26 1.90 1.14
CA HIS A 44 2.51 1.78 -0.29
C HIS A 44 1.29 2.18 -1.09
N ALA A 45 1.49 2.94 -2.17
CA ALA A 45 0.46 3.24 -3.14
C ALA A 45 0.97 2.98 -4.56
N TYR A 46 0.17 2.28 -5.35
CA TYR A 46 0.31 2.14 -6.78
C TYR A 46 -0.81 2.92 -7.46
N ASN A 47 -0.45 3.89 -8.30
CA ASN A 47 -1.36 4.72 -9.08
C ASN A 47 -1.04 4.54 -10.58
N HIS A 48 -2.01 4.08 -11.37
CA HIS A 48 -1.80 3.72 -12.77
C HIS A 48 -1.91 4.91 -13.74
N LYS A 49 -2.99 5.70 -13.67
CA LYS A 49 -3.26 6.82 -14.61
C LYS A 49 -3.00 8.18 -13.99
N TYR A 50 -3.37 8.35 -12.71
CA TYR A 50 -3.17 9.60 -11.97
C TYR A 50 -3.02 9.31 -10.47
N THR A 51 -2.27 10.17 -9.78
CA THR A 51 -2.06 10.07 -8.33
C THR A 51 -3.34 10.45 -7.59
N LEU A 52 -3.92 9.49 -6.87
CA LEU A 52 -5.03 9.73 -5.95
C LEU A 52 -4.57 9.72 -4.49
N VAL A 53 -3.59 8.88 -4.17
CA VAL A 53 -3.00 8.74 -2.84
C VAL A 53 -1.48 8.61 -2.96
N GLU A 54 -0.75 9.26 -2.05
CA GLU A 54 0.71 9.16 -1.95
C GLU A 54 1.13 8.16 -0.87
N SER A 55 2.22 7.43 -1.13
CA SER A 55 2.89 6.65 -0.08
C SER A 55 3.39 7.60 1.01
N GLY A 56 3.14 7.23 2.27
CA GLY A 56 3.42 8.08 3.42
C GLY A 56 2.27 9.01 3.81
N TYR A 57 1.16 9.05 3.04
CA TYR A 57 -0.06 9.73 3.47
C TYR A 57 -0.55 9.16 4.80
N GLN A 58 -0.87 10.06 5.73
CA GLN A 58 -1.29 9.72 7.08
C GLN A 58 -2.52 10.54 7.46
N VAL A 59 -3.49 9.87 8.04
CA VAL A 59 -4.76 10.47 8.49
C VAL A 59 -5.14 9.88 9.84
N SER A 60 -5.87 10.64 10.65
CA SER A 60 -6.50 10.12 11.87
C SER A 60 -7.39 8.93 11.53
N TYR A 61 -7.44 7.93 12.40
CA TYR A 61 -8.35 6.80 12.21
C TYR A 61 -9.82 7.26 12.13
N GLU A 62 -10.21 8.26 12.92
CA GLU A 62 -11.58 8.79 12.93
C GLU A 62 -11.97 9.49 11.63
N ASP A 63 -10.97 10.00 10.90
CA ASP A 63 -11.14 10.67 9.60
C ASP A 63 -10.86 9.72 8.43
N SER A 64 -10.55 8.44 8.71
CA SER A 64 -10.38 7.40 7.71
C SER A 64 -11.72 6.73 7.38
N TYR A 65 -11.96 6.42 6.10
CA TYR A 65 -13.23 5.86 5.59
C TYR A 65 -13.30 4.34 5.65
#